data_AF-A0A4U8Z5C3-F1
#
_entry.id   AF-A0A4U8Z5C3-F1
#
_cell.length_a   1.000
_cell.length_b   1.000
_cell.length_c   1.000
_cell.angle_alpha   90.00
_cell.angle_beta   90.00
_cell.angle_gamma   90.00
#
_symmetry.space_group_name_H-M   'P 1'
#
loop_
_entity.id
_entity.type
_entity.pdbx_description
1 polymer ?
#
loop_
_entity_poly.entity_id
_entity_poly.type
_entity_poly.pdbx_seq_one_letter_code
_entity_poly.pdbx_strand_id
1 'polypeptide(L)' 'MSQIFQGNCGGATVPEVLDWYHLNQGADNLDYVGSPDEKLWEEWRAERKRVATP' A
#
# COMPACT_ATOMS: atom_id res chain seq x y z
N MET A 1 12.01 -24.34 -4.20
CA MET A 1 11.98 -23.54 -5.44
C MET A 1 10.83 -22.55 -5.34
N SER A 2 11.04 -21.26 -5.63
CA SER A 2 9.98 -20.23 -5.54
C SER A 2 8.91 -20.41 -6.62
N GLN A 3 7.63 -20.22 -6.26
CA GLN A 3 6.48 -20.38 -7.17
C GLN A 3 6.42 -19.31 -8.26
N ILE A 4 6.92 -18.10 -7.98
CA ILE A 4 6.99 -16.99 -8.95
C ILE A 4 7.80 -17.41 -10.18
N PHE A 5 8.97 -18.03 -9.98
CA PHE A 5 9.81 -18.52 -11.08
C PHE A 5 9.25 -19.74 -11.80
N GLN A 6 8.23 -20.40 -11.24
CA GLN A 6 7.50 -21.49 -11.91
C GLN A 6 6.34 -20.97 -12.76
N GLY A 7 6.04 -19.66 -12.73
CA GLY A 7 4.92 -19.06 -13.47
C GLY A 7 3.55 -19.27 -12.81
N ASN A 8 3.51 -19.73 -11.56
CA ASN A 8 2.26 -20.04 -10.85
C ASN A 8 1.62 -18.83 -10.15
N CYS A 9 2.10 -17.61 -10.41
CA CYS A 9 1.70 -16.39 -9.70
C CYS A 9 1.19 -15.30 -10.65
N GLY A 10 0.49 -15.67 -11.71
CA GLY A 10 -0.30 -14.73 -12.53
C GLY A 10 0.43 -13.98 -13.65
N GLY A 11 1.74 -14.16 -13.81
CA GLY A 11 2.48 -13.59 -14.93
C GLY A 11 3.99 -13.82 -14.85
N ALA A 12 4.71 -13.28 -15.82
CA ALA A 12 6.17 -13.43 -15.94
C ALA A 12 6.93 -12.22 -15.37
N THR A 13 6.24 -11.11 -15.12
CA THR A 13 6.82 -9.86 -14.64
C THR A 13 6.34 -9.54 -13.22
N VAL A 14 7.13 -8.74 -12.50
CA VAL A 14 6.76 -8.31 -11.13
C VAL A 14 5.41 -7.57 -11.10
N PRO A 15 5.10 -6.62 -12.01
CA PRO A 15 3.79 -5.98 -12.03
C PRO A 15 2.62 -6.98 -12.14
N GLU A 16 2.69 -7.98 -13.02
CA GLU A 16 1.63 -9.00 -13.16
C GLU A 16 1.47 -9.85 -11.89
N VAL A 17 2.56 -10.11 -11.17
CA VAL A 17 2.51 -10.81 -9.87
C VAL A 17 1.84 -9.93 -8.80
N LEU A 18 2.09 -8.62 -8.80
CA LEU A 18 1.43 -7.70 -7.89
C LEU A 18 -0.08 -7.61 -8.18
N ASP A 19 -0.47 -7.61 -9.45
CA ASP A 19 -1.87 -7.66 -9.87
C ASP A 19 -2.54 -8.98 -9.44
N TRP A 20 -1.83 -10.11 -9.55
CA TRP A 20 -2.31 -11.41 -9.08
C TRP A 20 -2.50 -11.46 -7.56
N TYR A 21 -1.67 -10.75 -6.80
CA TYR A 21 -1.88 -10.54 -5.36
C TYR A 21 -2.97 -9.51 -5.03
N HIS A 22 -3.55 -8.85 -6.03
CA HIS A 22 -4.54 -7.79 -5.87
C HIS A 22 -4.03 -6.59 -5.05
N LEU A 23 -2.76 -6.23 -5.22
CA LEU A 23 -2.17 -5.05 -4.59
C LEU A 23 -2.38 -3.81 -5.45
N ASN A 24 -2.90 -2.73 -4.87
CA ASN A 24 -2.96 -1.44 -5.53
C ASN A 24 -1.58 -0.78 -5.50
N GLN A 25 -0.86 -0.82 -6.61
CA GLN A 25 0.49 -0.27 -6.70
C GLN A 25 0.50 1.25 -6.42
N GLY A 26 1.35 1.66 -5.47
CA GLY A 26 1.47 3.04 -5.00
C GLY A 26 0.53 3.42 -3.84
N ALA A 27 -0.39 2.53 -3.45
CA ALA A 27 -1.25 2.72 -2.29
C ALA A 27 -0.98 1.67 -1.21
N ASP A 28 -0.96 0.38 -1.58
CA ASP A 28 -0.82 -0.73 -0.64
C ASP A 28 0.65 -1.17 -0.44
N ASN A 29 1.58 -0.50 -1.14
CA ASN A 29 3.00 -0.84 -1.14
C ASN A 29 3.89 0.42 -1.15
N LEU A 30 5.21 0.21 -1.24
CA LEU A 30 6.26 1.23 -1.14
C LEU A 30 6.45 1.78 0.28
N ASP A 31 7.11 2.92 0.39
CA ASP A 31 7.43 3.57 1.65
C ASP A 31 6.20 4.24 2.27
N TYR A 32 6.17 4.28 3.60
CA TYR A 32 5.11 4.97 4.34
C TYR A 32 5.11 6.48 4.08
N VAL A 33 6.30 7.10 4.02
CA VAL A 33 6.41 8.55 3.76
C VAL A 33 5.95 8.84 2.32
N GLY A 34 4.94 9.69 2.18
CA GLY A 34 4.26 9.99 0.92
C GLY A 34 3.11 9.04 0.57
N SER A 35 2.82 8.03 1.39
CA SER A 35 1.73 7.09 1.17
C SER A 35 0.35 7.72 1.46
N PRO A 36 -0.73 7.14 0.91
CA PRO A 36 -2.09 7.48 1.32
C PRO A 36 -2.34 7.28 2.82
N ASP A 37 -1.70 6.27 3.43
CA ASP A 37 -1.84 5.96 4.86
C ASP A 37 -1.24 7.05 5.73
N GLU A 38 -0.05 7.58 5.38
CA GLU A 38 0.54 8.71 6.09
C GLU A 38 -0.39 9.93 6.05
N LYS A 39 -0.93 10.24 4.87
CA LYS A 39 -1.86 11.35 4.71
C LYS A 39 -3.09 11.18 5.61
N LEU A 40 -3.71 10.00 5.59
CA LEU A 40 -4.88 9.70 6.43
C LEU A 40 -4.56 9.82 7.92
N TRP A 41 -3.39 9.34 8.34
CA TRP A 41 -2.94 9.44 9.72
C TRP A 41 -2.75 10.88 10.19
N GLU A 42 -2.12 11.72 9.37
CA GLU A 42 -1.95 13.15 9.70
C GLU A 42 -3.29 13.88 9.76
N GLU A 43 -4.25 13.56 8.89
CA GLU A 43 -5.62 14.08 8.94
C GLU A 43 -6.31 13.70 10.27
N TRP A 44 -6.25 12.43 10.67
CA TRP A 44 -6.82 11.98 11.94
C TRP A 44 -6.15 12.64 13.15
N ARG A 45 -4.83 12.81 13.12
CA ARG A 45 -4.11 13.52 14.18
C ARG A 45 -4.51 14.98 14.28
N ALA A 46 -4.67 15.66 13.14
CA ALA A 46 -5.13 17.04 13.08
C ALA A 46 -6.56 17.18 13.64
N GLU A 47 -7.47 16.30 13.23
CA GLU A 47 -8.85 16.29 13.70
C GLU A 47 -8.93 16.05 15.21
N ARG A 48 -8.16 15.09 15.74
CA ARG A 48 -8.09 14.84 17.18
C ARG A 48 -7.60 16.06 17.97
N LYS A 49 -6.63 16.82 17.43
CA LYS A 49 -6.16 18.06 18.07
C LYS A 49 -7.25 19.13 18.07
N ARG A 50 -7.99 19.26 16.97
CA ARG A 50 -9.12 20.20 16.83
C ARG A 50 -10.22 19.91 17.84
N VAL A 51 -10.61 18.64 17.99
CA VAL A 51 -11.63 18.24 18.97
C VAL A 51 -11.16 18.43 20.42
N ALA A 52 -9.86 18.24 20.69
CA ALA A 52 -9.30 18.36 22.03
C ALA A 52 -9.11 19.82 22.50
N THR A 53 -9.15 20.80 21.59
CA THR A 53 -8.99 22.23 21.92
C THR A 53 -10.24 22.97 21.43
N PRO A 54 -11.23 23.22 22.30
CA PRO A 54 -12.43 23.98 21.94
C PRO A 54 -12.11 25.42 21.51
#